data_AF-A0A830GX01-F1
#
_entry.id   AF-A0A830GX01-F1
#
_cell.length_a   1.000
_cell.length_b   1.000
_cell.length_c   1.000
_cell.angle_alpha   90.00
_cell.angle_beta   90.00
_cell.angle_gamma   90.00
#
_symmetry.space_group_name_H-M   'P 1'
#
loop_
_entity.id
_entity.type
_entity.pdbx_description
1 polymer ?
#
loop_
_entity_poly.entity_id
_entity_poly.type
_entity_poly.pdbx_seq_one_letter_code
_entity_poly.pdbx_strand_id
1 'polypeptide(L)'
;MARAVIDAMLIEWGEEELLERLGNPFWFQGFSNIIGMDWDSSGSTTVVIHILKQVLEPGDGLAVLGGKGEWATAVPTELRGLGGEFDVDADALERASRLAAKVDSTLLLDGHQIYIHSMLVTRRGRWAIIQQGMNVATGFARRYHWVEPGSFVNEPHSAVAGVRGRAANVIEAGQEGTRKLLIDLLNEDPRKLVREYRVARSMLGGGIDAWLYGRSFGAVSRDLVYYQPVRNRGLRSLEALAARRPESLEEALLMGMGPAVSRALFLVADLIYGKPPSPNDPVTHPYDPFKYAYAIGGKDGVPYPIDRRTADEVIATLRSIVENAKLEEKYRRRALGSLARLSGSS
;
A
#
# COMPACT_ATOMS: atom_id res chain seq x y z
N MET A 1 -10.16 5.00 23.67
CA MET A 1 -10.96 5.10 22.43
C MET A 1 -10.73 3.92 21.49
N ALA A 2 -9.52 3.75 20.94
CA ALA A 2 -9.21 2.73 19.91
C ALA A 2 -9.80 1.33 20.17
N ARG A 3 -9.47 0.72 21.33
CA ARG A 3 -9.98 -0.61 21.71
C ARG A 3 -11.51 -0.71 21.70
N ALA A 4 -12.21 0.32 22.19
CA ALA A 4 -13.67 0.31 22.26
C ALA A 4 -14.32 0.33 20.87
N VAL A 5 -13.75 1.09 19.94
CA VAL A 5 -14.20 1.10 18.53
C VAL A 5 -13.92 -0.24 17.86
N ILE A 6 -12.73 -0.82 18.09
CA ILE A 6 -12.35 -2.13 17.54
C ILE A 6 -13.22 -3.25 18.09
N ASP A 7 -13.47 -3.30 19.40
CA ASP A 7 -14.37 -4.29 19.99
C ASP A 7 -15.78 -4.19 19.41
N ALA A 8 -16.32 -2.98 19.25
CA ALA A 8 -17.62 -2.77 18.63
C ALA A 8 -17.63 -3.27 17.17
N MET A 9 -16.56 -2.98 16.41
CA MET A 9 -16.39 -3.45 15.04
C MET A 9 -16.34 -4.98 14.94
N LEU A 10 -15.58 -5.62 15.82
CA LEU A 10 -15.40 -7.08 15.83
C LEU A 10 -16.68 -7.81 16.25
N ILE A 11 -17.42 -7.29 17.22
CA ILE A 11 -18.69 -7.89 17.67
C ILE A 11 -19.75 -7.81 16.57
N GLU A 12 -19.88 -6.66 15.92
CA GLU A 12 -20.95 -6.43 14.95
C GLU A 12 -20.64 -7.05 13.59
N TRP A 13 -19.39 -6.94 13.12
CA TRP A 13 -19.03 -7.32 11.75
C TRP A 13 -17.87 -8.30 11.60
N GLY A 14 -17.11 -8.57 12.67
CA GLY A 14 -16.00 -9.52 12.66
C GLY A 14 -14.67 -9.01 12.07
N GLU A 15 -13.66 -9.90 12.08
CA GLU A 15 -12.28 -9.59 11.69
C GLU A 15 -12.13 -9.22 10.20
N GLU A 16 -12.95 -9.83 9.33
CA GLU A 16 -12.91 -9.60 7.88
C GLU A 16 -13.38 -8.20 7.48
N GLU A 17 -14.50 -7.73 8.04
CA GLU A 17 -14.98 -6.38 7.81
C GLU A 17 -14.04 -5.34 8.43
N LEU A 18 -13.47 -5.63 9.61
CA LEU A 18 -12.47 -4.74 10.21
C LEU A 18 -11.26 -4.58 9.29
N LEU A 19 -10.79 -5.67 8.68
CA LEU A 19 -9.71 -5.64 7.69
C LEU A 19 -10.08 -4.78 6.48
N GLU A 20 -11.25 -4.97 5.87
CA GLU A 20 -11.75 -4.18 4.74
C GLU A 20 -11.76 -2.69 5.06
N ARG A 21 -12.26 -2.34 6.25
CA ARG A 21 -12.35 -0.94 6.68
C ARG A 21 -11.01 -0.31 6.95
N LEU A 22 -10.10 -1.03 7.61
CA LEU A 22 -8.72 -0.55 7.77
C LEU A 22 -8.00 -0.44 6.41
N GLY A 23 -8.32 -1.33 5.48
CA GLY A 23 -7.90 -1.31 4.09
C GLY A 23 -8.51 -0.16 3.27
N ASN A 24 -9.46 0.60 3.81
CA ASN A 24 -10.02 1.78 3.19
C ASN A 24 -9.43 3.07 3.79
N PRO A 25 -8.78 3.94 3.00
CA PRO A 25 -8.10 5.12 3.55
C PRO A 25 -9.04 6.15 4.18
N PHE A 26 -10.31 6.25 3.74
CA PHE A 26 -11.27 7.14 4.40
C PHE A 26 -11.63 6.64 5.79
N TRP A 27 -11.92 5.35 5.93
CA TRP A 27 -12.26 4.79 7.22
C TRP A 27 -11.04 4.75 8.14
N PHE A 28 -9.87 4.37 7.61
CA PHE A 28 -8.61 4.43 8.35
C PHE A 28 -8.32 5.84 8.90
N GLN A 29 -8.51 6.89 8.09
CA GLN A 29 -8.34 8.26 8.55
C GLN A 29 -9.43 8.68 9.54
N GLY A 30 -10.68 8.25 9.35
CA GLY A 30 -11.76 8.48 10.31
C GLY A 30 -11.46 7.84 11.67
N PHE A 31 -10.96 6.60 11.68
CA PHE A 31 -10.49 5.92 12.88
C PHE A 31 -9.34 6.69 13.53
N SER A 32 -8.36 7.15 12.74
CA SER A 32 -7.26 8.00 13.20
C SER A 32 -7.76 9.26 13.94
N ASN A 33 -8.72 9.96 13.36
CA ASN A 33 -9.27 11.18 13.95
C ASN A 33 -10.10 10.89 15.21
N ILE A 34 -10.90 9.82 15.21
CA ILE A 34 -11.69 9.42 16.39
C ILE A 34 -10.80 9.06 17.58
N ILE A 35 -9.58 8.57 17.35
CA ILE A 35 -8.64 8.28 18.45
C ILE A 35 -7.76 9.49 18.82
N GLY A 36 -8.04 10.67 18.24
CA GLY A 36 -7.46 11.96 18.61
C GLY A 36 -6.25 12.37 17.79
N MET A 37 -6.00 11.71 16.65
CA MET A 37 -4.95 12.13 15.73
C MET A 37 -5.41 13.28 14.85
N ASP A 38 -4.45 14.09 14.41
CA ASP A 38 -4.71 15.17 13.46
C ASP A 38 -5.09 14.66 12.09
N TRP A 39 -5.82 15.50 11.36
CA TRP A 39 -6.30 15.18 10.03
C TRP A 39 -5.20 15.24 8.98
N ASP A 40 -4.19 16.11 9.11
CA ASP A 40 -3.14 16.36 8.12
C ASP A 40 -1.73 15.97 8.58
N SER A 41 -1.62 15.24 9.69
CA SER A 41 -0.31 14.86 10.23
C SER A 41 0.26 13.63 9.53
N SER A 42 1.45 13.77 8.96
CA SER A 42 2.23 12.65 8.39
C SER A 42 2.57 11.54 9.40
N GLY A 43 2.44 11.83 10.71
CA GLY A 43 2.61 10.87 11.80
C GLY A 43 1.37 10.02 12.09
N SER A 44 0.19 10.38 11.59
CA SER A 44 -1.10 9.74 11.88
C SER A 44 -1.04 8.23 11.63
N THR A 45 -0.60 7.82 10.45
CA THR A 45 -0.50 6.41 10.04
C THR A 45 0.45 5.62 10.92
N THR A 46 1.59 6.20 11.31
CA THR A 46 2.55 5.52 12.20
C THR A 46 1.92 5.25 13.56
N VAL A 47 1.24 6.25 14.12
CA VAL A 47 0.59 6.15 15.43
C VAL A 47 -0.60 5.19 15.38
N VAL A 48 -1.41 5.23 14.33
CA VAL A 48 -2.54 4.30 14.16
C VAL A 48 -2.05 2.86 14.06
N ILE A 49 -1.06 2.57 13.20
CA ILE A 49 -0.49 1.21 13.09
C ILE A 49 0.07 0.74 14.44
N HIS A 50 0.77 1.62 15.16
CA HIS A 50 1.30 1.30 16.48
C HIS A 50 0.19 1.01 17.50
N ILE A 51 -0.86 1.84 17.54
CA ILE A 51 -2.02 1.65 18.42
C ILE A 51 -2.72 0.34 18.08
N LEU A 52 -2.94 0.03 16.79
CA LEU A 52 -3.56 -1.23 16.37
C LEU A 52 -2.74 -2.43 16.86
N LYS A 53 -1.41 -2.40 16.69
CA LYS A 53 -0.50 -3.43 17.23
C LYS A 53 -0.59 -3.61 18.75
N GLN A 54 -0.92 -2.56 19.50
CA GLN A 54 -1.02 -2.62 20.97
C GLN A 54 -2.37 -3.09 21.48
N VAL A 55 -3.46 -2.77 20.76
CA VAL A 55 -4.83 -3.01 21.25
C VAL A 55 -5.45 -4.29 20.70
N LEU A 56 -4.94 -4.82 19.59
CA LEU A 56 -5.34 -6.10 19.02
C LEU A 56 -4.52 -7.23 19.65
N GLU A 57 -5.22 -8.22 20.16
CA GLU A 57 -4.66 -9.47 20.67
C GLU A 57 -4.86 -10.59 19.65
N PRO A 58 -4.07 -11.69 19.68
CA PRO A 58 -4.31 -12.85 18.82
C PRO A 58 -5.78 -13.34 18.85
N GLY A 59 -6.40 -13.28 20.03
CA GLY A 59 -7.80 -13.62 20.28
C GLY A 59 -8.83 -12.72 19.58
N ASP A 60 -8.44 -11.56 19.05
CA ASP A 60 -9.29 -10.70 18.25
C ASP A 60 -9.31 -11.11 16.77
N GLY A 61 -8.35 -11.93 16.32
CA GLY A 61 -8.32 -12.54 15.00
C GLY A 61 -7.79 -11.68 13.86
N LEU A 62 -7.17 -10.55 14.19
CA LEU A 62 -6.50 -9.67 13.25
C LEU A 62 -5.11 -9.32 13.77
N ALA A 63 -4.08 -9.76 13.05
CA ALA A 63 -2.70 -9.39 13.32
C ALA A 63 -2.33 -8.14 12.52
N VAL A 64 -1.53 -7.27 13.14
CA VAL A 64 -0.93 -6.11 12.47
C VAL A 64 0.56 -6.30 12.46
N LEU A 65 1.16 -6.27 11.27
CA LEU A 65 2.57 -6.53 11.03
C LEU A 65 3.24 -5.33 10.38
N GLY A 66 4.54 -5.23 10.51
CA GLY A 66 5.34 -4.16 9.91
C GLY A 66 5.25 -2.82 10.63
N GLY A 67 5.47 -1.71 9.91
CA GLY A 67 5.41 -0.37 10.48
C GLY A 67 6.28 0.64 9.74
N LYS A 68 6.88 1.57 10.49
CA LYS A 68 7.74 2.63 9.96
C LYS A 68 9.22 2.24 10.06
N GLY A 69 10.01 2.58 9.05
CA GLY A 69 11.47 2.41 9.09
C GLY A 69 11.88 0.94 9.12
N GLU A 70 12.68 0.53 10.10
CA GLU A 70 13.11 -0.87 10.25
C GLU A 70 11.93 -1.85 10.35
N TRP A 71 10.84 -1.43 11.01
CA TRP A 71 9.63 -2.23 11.14
C TRP A 71 8.97 -2.49 9.79
N ALA A 72 9.10 -1.58 8.81
CA ALA A 72 8.57 -1.80 7.46
C ALA A 72 9.15 -3.07 6.81
N THR A 73 10.37 -3.45 7.18
CA THR A 73 11.06 -4.65 6.68
C THR A 73 10.88 -5.89 7.56
N ALA A 74 10.19 -5.76 8.70
CA ALA A 74 10.02 -6.84 9.67
C ALA A 74 8.86 -7.81 9.34
N VAL A 75 7.97 -7.46 8.39
CA VAL A 75 6.79 -8.28 8.04
C VAL A 75 7.12 -9.76 7.82
N PRO A 76 8.16 -10.16 7.05
CA PRO A 76 8.48 -11.58 6.86
C PRO A 76 8.84 -12.31 8.16
N THR A 77 9.51 -11.63 9.10
CA THR A 77 9.88 -12.20 10.39
C THR A 77 8.67 -12.29 11.31
N GLU A 78 7.84 -11.24 11.34
CA GLU A 78 6.62 -11.22 12.15
C GLU A 78 5.57 -12.23 11.67
N LEU A 79 5.45 -12.45 10.35
CA LEU A 79 4.59 -13.50 9.77
C LEU A 79 4.94 -14.90 10.29
N ARG A 80 6.24 -15.24 10.30
CA ARG A 80 6.71 -16.53 10.84
C ARG A 80 6.53 -16.66 12.35
N GLY A 81 6.39 -15.52 13.04
CA GLY A 81 6.14 -15.46 14.47
C GLY A 81 4.66 -15.51 14.87
N LEU A 82 3.73 -15.54 13.90
CA LEU A 82 2.31 -15.69 14.20
C LEU A 82 2.06 -17.05 14.90
N GLY A 83 1.33 -17.00 16.01
CA GLY A 83 1.01 -18.19 16.79
C GLY A 83 -0.09 -19.04 16.14
N GLY A 84 -0.38 -20.20 16.75
CA GLY A 84 -1.34 -21.19 16.22
C GLY A 84 -2.81 -20.74 16.15
N GLU A 85 -3.12 -19.49 16.51
CA GLU A 85 -4.43 -18.88 16.29
C GLU A 85 -4.62 -18.40 14.83
N PHE A 86 -3.53 -18.30 14.06
CA PHE A 86 -3.53 -17.89 12.66
C PHE A 86 -3.16 -19.09 11.78
N ASP A 87 -4.11 -19.54 10.96
CA ASP A 87 -3.93 -20.61 9.98
C ASP A 87 -3.67 -19.97 8.61
N VAL A 88 -2.40 -19.65 8.35
CA VAL A 88 -2.00 -18.83 7.22
C VAL A 88 -0.83 -19.42 6.45
N ASP A 89 -0.82 -19.20 5.13
CA ASP A 89 0.34 -19.47 4.28
C ASP A 89 1.33 -18.30 4.38
N ALA A 90 2.31 -18.42 5.27
CA ALA A 90 3.29 -17.37 5.52
C ALA A 90 4.14 -17.01 4.29
N ASP A 91 4.41 -17.97 3.40
CA ASP A 91 5.21 -17.73 2.20
C ASP A 91 4.41 -16.97 1.14
N ALA A 92 3.11 -17.29 0.98
CA ALA A 92 2.21 -16.54 0.12
C ALA A 92 2.02 -15.10 0.62
N LEU A 93 1.88 -14.91 1.94
CA LEU A 93 1.75 -13.58 2.55
C LEU A 93 3.05 -12.77 2.46
N GLU A 94 4.22 -13.40 2.64
CA GLU A 94 5.51 -12.73 2.42
C GLU A 94 5.61 -12.26 0.96
N ARG A 95 5.22 -13.12 0.00
CA ARG A 95 5.22 -12.78 -1.42
C ARG A 95 4.31 -11.59 -1.70
N ALA A 96 3.09 -11.57 -1.15
CA ALA A 96 2.15 -10.47 -1.30
C ALA A 96 2.69 -9.15 -0.72
N SER A 97 3.24 -9.18 0.50
CA SER A 97 3.89 -8.03 1.15
C SER A 97 5.00 -7.44 0.27
N ARG A 98 5.91 -8.29 -0.23
CA ARG A 98 7.02 -7.86 -1.08
C ARG A 98 6.56 -7.30 -2.41
N LEU A 99 5.57 -7.93 -3.05
CA LEU A 99 5.03 -7.45 -4.33
C LEU A 99 4.36 -6.09 -4.19
N ALA A 100 3.51 -5.88 -3.18
CA ALA A 100 2.88 -4.58 -2.96
C ALA A 100 3.92 -3.45 -2.76
N ALA A 101 4.93 -3.69 -1.93
CA ALA A 101 6.01 -2.72 -1.72
C ALA A 101 6.80 -2.44 -3.01
N LYS A 102 7.01 -3.47 -3.82
CA LYS A 102 7.73 -3.35 -5.10
C LYS A 102 6.91 -2.62 -6.15
N VAL A 103 5.62 -2.92 -6.28
CA VAL A 103 4.73 -2.26 -7.24
C VAL A 103 4.69 -0.76 -6.97
N ASP A 104 4.44 -0.35 -5.72
CA ASP A 104 4.30 1.05 -5.32
C ASP A 104 5.61 1.85 -5.43
N SER A 105 6.75 1.17 -5.43
CA SER A 105 8.06 1.82 -5.56
C SER A 105 8.68 1.72 -6.96
N THR A 106 8.14 0.87 -7.84
CA THR A 106 8.83 0.44 -9.07
C THR A 106 7.95 0.52 -10.31
N LEU A 107 6.67 0.16 -10.23
CA LEU A 107 5.74 0.24 -11.37
C LEU A 107 4.90 1.53 -11.36
N LEU A 108 4.82 2.19 -10.22
CA LEU A 108 4.26 3.53 -10.07
C LEU A 108 5.39 4.49 -9.67
N LEU A 109 5.80 5.36 -10.60
CA LEU A 109 6.78 6.41 -10.31
C LEU A 109 6.09 7.76 -10.19
N ASP A 110 5.62 8.08 -9.00
CA ASP A 110 4.88 9.31 -8.68
C ASP A 110 5.65 10.29 -7.76
N GLY A 111 6.92 9.97 -7.50
CA GLY A 111 7.81 10.78 -6.68
C GLY A 111 7.72 10.53 -5.17
N HIS A 112 6.85 9.63 -4.70
CA HIS A 112 6.78 9.30 -3.27
C HIS A 112 7.68 8.10 -2.93
N GLN A 113 8.48 8.24 -1.88
CA GLN A 113 9.32 7.16 -1.36
C GLN A 113 8.63 6.50 -0.18
N ILE A 114 8.35 5.20 -0.29
CA ILE A 114 7.72 4.41 0.79
C ILE A 114 8.61 4.42 2.03
N TYR A 115 8.03 4.78 3.18
CA TYR A 115 8.69 4.78 4.48
C TYR A 115 7.87 4.09 5.59
N ILE A 116 6.61 3.77 5.30
CA ILE A 116 5.75 2.90 6.12
C ILE A 116 5.25 1.77 5.24
N HIS A 117 5.35 0.54 5.74
CA HIS A 117 4.74 -0.64 5.16
C HIS A 117 4.20 -1.50 6.30
N SER A 118 2.88 -1.70 6.33
CA SER A 118 2.22 -2.54 7.33
C SER A 118 1.23 -3.48 6.66
N MET A 119 1.21 -4.73 7.13
CA MET A 119 0.33 -5.78 6.65
C MET A 119 -0.64 -6.17 7.76
N LEU A 120 -1.92 -6.20 7.44
CA LEU A 120 -2.98 -6.73 8.30
C LEU A 120 -3.31 -8.14 7.83
N VAL A 121 -3.49 -9.07 8.76
CA VAL A 121 -3.73 -10.49 8.44
C VAL A 121 -4.83 -11.04 9.35
N THR A 122 -5.91 -11.61 8.79
CA THR A 122 -6.94 -12.32 9.56
C THR A 122 -6.50 -13.73 9.91
N ARG A 123 -7.25 -14.44 10.78
CA ARG A 123 -6.91 -15.83 11.14
C ARG A 123 -6.88 -16.78 9.96
N ARG A 124 -7.66 -16.47 8.91
CA ARG A 124 -7.80 -17.29 7.70
C ARG A 124 -6.89 -16.82 6.56
N GLY A 125 -5.98 -15.89 6.84
CA GLY A 125 -4.98 -15.44 5.88
C GLY A 125 -5.47 -14.38 4.90
N ARG A 126 -6.68 -13.82 5.08
CA ARG A 126 -7.05 -12.61 4.35
C ARG A 126 -6.16 -11.45 4.78
N TRP A 127 -5.84 -10.57 3.85
CA TRP A 127 -4.85 -9.53 4.12
C TRP A 127 -5.14 -8.19 3.46
N ALA A 128 -4.65 -7.15 4.12
CA ALA A 128 -4.58 -5.79 3.59
C ALA A 128 -3.18 -5.23 3.82
N ILE A 129 -2.73 -4.33 2.95
CA ILE A 129 -1.47 -3.61 3.12
C ILE A 129 -1.74 -2.12 3.12
N ILE A 130 -1.17 -1.45 4.11
CA ILE A 130 -1.20 0.01 4.26
C ILE A 130 0.23 0.51 4.11
N GLN A 131 0.48 1.23 3.02
CA GLN A 131 1.78 1.86 2.76
C GLN A 131 1.66 3.37 2.82
N GLN A 132 2.73 4.03 3.23
CA GLN A 132 2.84 5.48 3.12
C GLN A 132 4.15 5.89 2.47
N GLY A 133 4.04 6.67 1.41
CA GLY A 133 5.15 7.32 0.73
C GLY A 133 5.26 8.79 1.08
N MET A 134 6.47 9.34 1.04
CA MET A 134 6.75 10.76 1.21
C MET A 134 7.33 11.34 -0.08
N ASN A 135 6.75 12.44 -0.59
CA ASN A 135 7.36 13.23 -1.63
C ASN A 135 8.11 14.39 -0.98
N VAL A 136 9.45 14.29 -0.93
CA VAL A 136 10.31 15.28 -0.28
C VAL A 136 10.24 16.65 -0.96
N ALA A 137 9.96 16.70 -2.27
CA ALA A 137 9.92 17.95 -3.02
C ALA A 137 8.64 18.76 -2.71
N THR A 138 7.51 18.09 -2.49
CA THR A 138 6.24 18.76 -2.18
C THR A 138 5.92 18.79 -0.69
N GLY A 139 6.60 17.97 0.11
CA GLY A 139 6.34 17.80 1.55
C GLY A 139 5.08 16.99 1.87
N PHE A 140 4.37 16.47 0.85
CA PHE A 140 3.15 15.69 1.05
C PHE A 140 3.45 14.19 1.14
N ALA A 141 2.74 13.51 2.03
CA ALA A 141 2.68 12.06 2.01
C ALA A 141 1.61 11.56 1.03
N ARG A 142 1.60 10.25 0.81
CA ARG A 142 0.57 9.53 0.05
C ARG A 142 0.38 8.16 0.66
N ARG A 143 -0.86 7.75 0.84
CA ARG A 143 -1.20 6.41 1.32
C ARG A 143 -1.65 5.52 0.18
N TYR A 144 -1.12 4.31 0.15
CA TYR A 144 -1.51 3.26 -0.79
C TYR A 144 -2.10 2.12 0.02
N HIS A 145 -3.33 1.77 -0.31
CA HIS A 145 -4.04 0.71 0.35
C HIS A 145 -4.28 -0.43 -0.64
N TRP A 146 -4.07 -1.63 -0.13
CA TRP A 146 -4.25 -2.89 -0.83
C TRP A 146 -5.19 -3.74 0.01
N VAL A 147 -6.16 -4.39 -0.63
CA VAL A 147 -6.95 -5.46 -0.05
C VAL A 147 -7.03 -6.54 -1.11
N GLU A 148 -6.42 -7.70 -0.85
CA GLU A 148 -6.36 -8.88 -1.72
C GLU A 148 -6.75 -8.65 -3.19
N PRO A 149 -5.84 -8.08 -4.00
CA PRO A 149 -6.19 -7.70 -5.35
C PRO A 149 -6.25 -8.92 -6.27
N GLY A 150 -7.08 -8.83 -7.32
CA GLY A 150 -7.10 -9.83 -8.40
C GLY A 150 -5.83 -9.85 -9.26
N SER A 151 -5.00 -8.81 -9.17
CA SER A 151 -3.70 -8.69 -9.86
C SER A 151 -2.76 -7.78 -9.09
N PHE A 152 -1.46 -8.07 -9.07
CA PHE A 152 -0.46 -7.19 -8.47
C PHE A 152 -0.02 -6.05 -9.41
N VAL A 153 -0.19 -6.21 -10.72
CA VAL A 153 0.38 -5.31 -11.74
C VAL A 153 -0.67 -4.64 -12.61
N ASN A 154 -1.96 -4.83 -12.31
CA ASN A 154 -3.08 -4.26 -13.04
C ASN A 154 -4.16 -3.77 -12.06
N GLU A 155 -4.29 -2.45 -11.91
CA GLU A 155 -5.18 -1.79 -10.95
C GLU A 155 -5.23 -2.46 -9.57
N PRO A 156 -4.07 -2.64 -8.91
CA PRO A 156 -3.98 -3.48 -7.72
C PRO A 156 -4.47 -2.79 -6.43
N HIS A 157 -4.57 -1.47 -6.43
CA HIS A 157 -4.92 -0.72 -5.23
C HIS A 157 -6.42 -0.80 -4.95
N SER A 158 -6.79 -1.06 -3.70
CA SER A 158 -8.16 -0.80 -3.24
C SER A 158 -8.41 0.72 -3.23
N ALA A 159 -7.39 1.50 -2.86
CA ALA A 159 -7.41 2.95 -2.91
C ALA A 159 -6.01 3.59 -2.81
N VAL A 160 -5.89 4.80 -3.36
CA VAL A 160 -4.71 5.66 -3.20
C VAL A 160 -5.19 7.03 -2.74
N ALA A 161 -4.77 7.44 -1.53
CA ALA A 161 -5.13 8.71 -0.92
C ALA A 161 -3.95 9.69 -0.97
N GLY A 162 -4.16 10.84 -1.59
CA GLY A 162 -3.10 11.80 -1.84
C GLY A 162 -3.56 13.05 -2.56
N VAL A 163 -2.61 13.97 -2.77
CA VAL A 163 -2.77 15.03 -3.76
C VAL A 163 -2.45 14.44 -5.12
N ARG A 164 -3.38 14.56 -6.08
CA ARG A 164 -3.20 14.11 -7.46
C ARG A 164 -2.14 14.98 -8.14
N GLY A 165 -1.16 14.33 -8.77
CA GLY A 165 -0.10 14.94 -9.56
C GLY A 165 0.06 14.23 -10.91
N ARG A 166 1.31 14.09 -11.35
CA ARG A 166 1.69 13.28 -12.51
C ARG A 166 2.47 12.07 -12.03
N ALA A 167 2.24 10.93 -12.66
CA ALA A 167 2.99 9.71 -12.41
C ALA A 167 3.52 9.13 -13.71
N ALA A 168 4.51 8.23 -13.64
CA ALA A 168 4.70 7.23 -14.67
C ALA A 168 4.13 5.92 -14.15
N ASN A 169 2.94 5.59 -14.65
CA ASN A 169 2.09 4.54 -14.13
C ASN A 169 1.95 3.43 -15.19
N VAL A 170 2.50 2.25 -14.90
CA VAL A 170 2.30 1.06 -15.75
C VAL A 170 1.35 0.03 -15.11
N ILE A 171 0.76 0.35 -13.97
CA ILE A 171 -0.28 -0.47 -13.33
C ILE A 171 -1.69 -0.13 -13.82
N GLU A 172 -1.86 1.00 -14.53
CA GLU A 172 -3.15 1.38 -15.12
C GLU A 172 -3.67 0.30 -16.09
N ALA A 173 -4.99 0.08 -16.11
CA ALA A 173 -5.63 -0.97 -16.91
C ALA A 173 -5.18 -0.98 -18.38
N GLY A 174 -5.12 0.20 -19.00
CA GLY A 174 -4.75 0.38 -20.41
C GLY A 174 -3.27 0.11 -20.74
N GLN A 175 -2.42 -0.20 -19.75
CA GLN A 175 -0.97 -0.34 -19.93
C GLN A 175 -0.48 -1.77 -20.19
N GLU A 176 -1.36 -2.70 -20.56
CA GLU A 176 -0.99 -4.10 -20.83
C GLU A 176 0.10 -4.21 -21.91
N GLY A 177 -0.01 -3.44 -23.00
CA GLY A 177 0.96 -3.42 -24.08
C GLY A 177 2.34 -2.90 -23.65
N THR A 178 2.38 -1.98 -22.69
CA THR A 178 3.61 -1.46 -22.09
C THR A 178 4.20 -2.51 -21.15
N ARG A 179 3.39 -3.11 -20.27
CA ARG A 179 3.82 -4.19 -19.36
C ARG A 179 4.47 -5.36 -20.09
N LYS A 180 3.87 -5.83 -21.20
CA LYS A 180 4.44 -6.88 -22.06
C LYS A 180 5.80 -6.46 -22.64
N LEU A 181 5.89 -5.24 -23.17
CA LEU A 181 7.15 -4.71 -23.70
C LEU A 181 8.25 -4.66 -22.63
N LEU A 182 7.95 -4.30 -21.39
CA LEU A 182 8.96 -4.28 -20.32
C LEU A 182 9.57 -5.68 -20.11
N ILE A 183 8.76 -6.73 -20.19
CA ILE A 183 9.22 -8.12 -20.09
C ILE A 183 10.01 -8.53 -21.34
N ASP A 184 9.52 -8.18 -22.54
CA ASP A 184 10.24 -8.44 -23.78
C ASP A 184 11.66 -7.82 -23.73
N LEU A 185 11.76 -6.55 -23.32
CA LEU A 185 13.01 -5.82 -23.15
C LEU A 185 13.95 -6.50 -22.14
N LEU A 186 13.42 -6.96 -21.00
CA LEU A 186 14.20 -7.69 -20.01
C LEU A 186 14.67 -9.06 -20.49
N ASN A 187 14.05 -9.62 -21.53
CA ASN A 187 14.44 -10.90 -22.14
C ASN A 187 15.32 -10.76 -23.38
N GLU A 188 15.62 -9.53 -23.82
CA GLU A 188 16.59 -9.27 -24.88
C GLU A 188 18.05 -9.42 -24.39
N ASP A 189 19.01 -9.26 -25.31
CA ASP A 189 20.43 -9.12 -24.94
C ASP A 189 20.61 -7.92 -23.99
N PRO A 190 21.10 -8.12 -22.74
CA PRO A 190 21.31 -7.03 -21.79
C PRO A 190 22.16 -5.89 -22.33
N ARG A 191 23.13 -6.18 -23.22
CA ARG A 191 23.99 -5.16 -23.85
C ARG A 191 23.21 -4.32 -24.87
N LYS A 192 22.28 -4.94 -25.60
CA LYS A 192 21.35 -4.24 -26.50
C LYS A 192 20.48 -3.28 -25.69
N LEU A 193 19.88 -3.74 -24.60
CA LEU A 193 19.02 -2.92 -23.75
C LEU A 193 19.75 -1.71 -23.14
N VAL A 194 20.99 -1.89 -22.67
CA VAL A 194 21.80 -0.78 -22.16
C VAL A 194 22.15 0.22 -23.27
N ARG A 195 22.41 -0.25 -24.49
CA ARG A 195 22.65 0.62 -25.66
C ARG A 195 21.40 1.42 -26.01
N GLU A 196 20.24 0.77 -26.04
CA GLU A 196 18.94 1.41 -26.27
C GLU A 196 18.65 2.49 -25.24
N TYR A 197 18.90 2.22 -23.96
CA TYR A 197 18.79 3.25 -22.91
C TYR A 197 19.69 4.46 -23.19
N ARG A 198 20.95 4.25 -23.63
CA ARG A 198 21.87 5.36 -23.94
C ARG A 198 21.39 6.18 -25.14
N VAL A 199 20.85 5.53 -26.16
CA VAL A 199 20.23 6.19 -27.32
C VAL A 199 19.02 7.02 -26.89
N ALA A 200 18.09 6.43 -26.16
CA ALA A 200 16.93 7.13 -25.61
C ALA A 200 17.34 8.33 -24.73
N ARG A 201 18.42 8.18 -23.96
CA ARG A 201 18.97 9.28 -23.15
C ARG A 201 19.55 10.41 -24.01
N SER A 202 20.24 10.08 -25.09
CA SER A 202 20.80 11.05 -26.05
C SER A 202 19.69 11.86 -26.74
N MET A 203 18.56 11.22 -27.07
CA MET A 203 17.41 11.88 -27.69
C MET A 203 16.85 13.03 -26.85
N LEU A 204 16.83 12.91 -25.51
CA LEU A 204 16.40 13.99 -24.61
C LEU A 204 17.30 15.24 -24.69
N GLY A 205 18.54 15.08 -25.18
CA GLY A 205 19.49 16.16 -25.39
C GLY A 205 19.35 16.89 -26.73
N GLY A 206 18.45 16.46 -27.63
CA GLY A 206 18.18 17.12 -28.91
C GLY A 206 19.24 16.93 -30.01
N GLY A 207 20.08 15.88 -29.92
CA GLY A 207 21.15 15.59 -30.87
C GLY A 207 20.73 14.82 -32.14
N ILE A 208 21.71 14.34 -32.91
CA ILE A 208 21.52 13.58 -34.17
C ILE A 208 20.58 12.38 -33.99
N ASP A 209 20.58 11.73 -32.82
CA ASP A 209 19.69 10.62 -32.50
C ASP A 209 18.20 11.04 -32.49
N ALA A 210 17.86 12.26 -32.11
CA ALA A 210 16.48 12.75 -32.22
C ALA A 210 16.04 12.88 -33.69
N TRP A 211 16.96 13.32 -34.56
CA TRP A 211 16.72 13.51 -35.98
C TRP A 211 16.63 12.17 -36.74
N LEU A 212 17.53 11.21 -36.46
CA LEU A 212 17.57 9.89 -37.10
C LEU A 212 16.32 9.06 -36.84
N TYR A 213 15.73 9.17 -35.66
CA TYR A 213 14.50 8.46 -35.30
C TYR A 213 13.24 9.24 -35.68
N GLY A 214 13.37 10.30 -36.50
CA GLY A 214 12.24 11.03 -37.09
C GLY A 214 11.35 11.74 -36.08
N ARG A 215 11.82 11.96 -34.85
CA ARG A 215 11.05 12.61 -33.78
C ARG A 215 11.74 13.92 -33.43
N SER A 216 11.21 15.04 -33.94
CA SER A 216 11.58 16.37 -33.47
C SER A 216 11.09 16.54 -32.03
N PHE A 217 11.89 16.12 -31.06
CA PHE A 217 11.60 16.23 -29.61
C PHE A 217 11.75 17.66 -29.06
N GLY A 218 11.47 18.67 -29.89
CA GLY A 218 11.22 20.02 -29.42
C GLY A 218 9.94 19.98 -28.58
N ALA A 219 10.05 20.27 -27.28
CA ALA A 219 8.96 20.27 -26.30
C ALA A 219 8.53 18.91 -25.71
N VAL A 220 9.45 17.95 -25.55
CA VAL A 220 9.22 16.90 -24.53
C VAL A 220 9.19 17.58 -23.16
N SER A 221 8.03 17.59 -22.48
CA SER A 221 7.90 18.08 -21.10
C SER A 221 8.92 17.33 -20.23
N ARG A 222 9.98 18.03 -19.82
CA ARG A 222 11.08 17.47 -19.03
C ARG A 222 10.67 17.06 -17.61
N ASP A 223 9.39 17.17 -17.29
CA ASP A 223 8.83 17.04 -15.96
C ASP A 223 8.43 15.60 -15.62
N LEU A 224 8.62 14.64 -16.52
CA LEU A 224 8.36 13.23 -16.24
C LEU A 224 9.50 12.59 -15.42
N VAL A 225 9.12 11.87 -14.36
CA VAL A 225 10.04 11.30 -13.37
C VAL A 225 11.08 10.35 -13.98
N TYR A 226 10.71 9.62 -15.05
CA TYR A 226 11.62 8.67 -15.72
C TYR A 226 12.59 9.31 -16.71
N TYR A 227 12.46 10.62 -16.98
CA TYR A 227 13.50 11.38 -17.71
C TYR A 227 14.69 11.75 -16.83
N GLN A 228 14.67 11.42 -15.54
CA GLN A 228 15.83 11.60 -14.68
C GLN A 228 16.91 10.54 -14.99
N PRO A 229 18.19 10.92 -15.09
CA PRO A 229 19.25 10.01 -15.49
C PRO A 229 19.41 8.86 -14.48
N VAL A 230 19.56 7.64 -15.01
CA VAL A 230 19.90 6.46 -14.23
C VAL A 230 21.41 6.38 -14.05
N ARG A 231 21.85 6.30 -12.79
CA ARG A 231 23.28 6.13 -12.44
C ARG A 231 23.79 4.77 -12.91
N ASN A 232 25.12 4.62 -13.07
CA ASN A 232 25.76 3.37 -13.48
C ASN A 232 25.36 2.15 -12.64
N ARG A 233 25.14 2.32 -11.33
CA ARG A 233 24.64 1.22 -10.48
C ARG A 233 23.29 0.70 -10.96
N GLY A 234 22.37 1.59 -11.36
CA GLY A 234 21.06 1.19 -11.89
C GLY A 234 21.16 0.49 -13.24
N LEU A 235 22.10 0.89 -14.10
CA LEU A 235 22.36 0.18 -15.37
C LEU A 235 22.94 -1.22 -15.15
N ARG A 236 23.83 -1.39 -14.16
CA ARG A 236 24.30 -2.71 -13.75
C ARG A 236 23.16 -3.58 -13.21
N SER A 237 22.25 -2.99 -12.43
CA SER A 237 21.05 -3.70 -11.96
C SER A 237 20.13 -4.10 -13.09
N LEU A 238 19.96 -3.24 -14.10
CA LEU A 238 19.18 -3.54 -15.31
C LEU A 238 19.81 -4.71 -16.08
N GLU A 239 21.12 -4.66 -16.31
CA GLU A 239 21.86 -5.72 -17.02
C GLU A 239 21.80 -7.05 -16.26
N ALA A 240 22.00 -7.02 -14.93
CA ALA A 240 21.94 -8.20 -14.08
C ALA A 240 20.52 -8.81 -14.02
N LEU A 241 19.48 -7.98 -14.00
CA LEU A 241 18.10 -8.45 -14.04
C LEU A 241 17.77 -9.07 -15.41
N ALA A 242 18.13 -8.40 -16.50
CA ALA A 242 17.88 -8.89 -17.84
C ALA A 242 18.61 -10.24 -18.11
N ALA A 243 19.82 -10.40 -17.57
CA ALA A 243 20.55 -11.66 -17.65
C ALA A 243 19.81 -12.84 -16.97
N ARG A 244 18.90 -12.57 -16.03
CA ARG A 244 18.08 -13.60 -15.35
C ARG A 244 16.79 -13.95 -16.09
N ARG A 245 16.39 -13.17 -17.10
CA ARG A 245 15.24 -13.45 -17.98
C ARG A 245 13.93 -13.76 -17.22
N PRO A 246 13.36 -12.79 -16.49
CA PRO A 246 12.11 -13.00 -15.77
C PRO A 246 10.94 -13.25 -16.74
N GLU A 247 10.03 -14.15 -16.36
CA GLU A 247 8.85 -14.54 -17.14
C GLU A 247 7.67 -13.57 -16.94
N SER A 248 7.64 -12.85 -15.82
CA SER A 248 6.57 -11.91 -15.45
C SER A 248 7.10 -10.66 -14.75
N LEU A 249 6.26 -9.63 -14.63
CA LEU A 249 6.62 -8.41 -13.90
C LEU A 249 6.76 -8.69 -12.41
N GLU A 250 5.88 -9.51 -11.84
CA GLU A 250 5.93 -9.96 -10.46
C GLU A 250 7.25 -10.66 -10.17
N GLU A 251 7.70 -11.56 -11.06
CA GLU A 251 9.00 -12.20 -10.94
C GLU A 251 10.14 -11.20 -11.04
N ALA A 252 10.13 -10.30 -12.03
CA ALA A 252 11.14 -9.25 -12.18
C ALA A 252 11.26 -8.39 -10.91
N LEU A 253 10.13 -8.00 -10.31
CA LEU A 253 10.05 -7.26 -9.05
C LEU A 253 10.70 -8.03 -7.89
N LEU A 254 10.40 -9.31 -7.75
CA LEU A 254 10.96 -10.18 -6.71
C LEU A 254 12.44 -10.49 -6.93
N MET A 255 12.90 -10.52 -8.19
CA MET A 255 14.30 -10.65 -8.57
C MET A 255 15.14 -9.39 -8.33
N GLY A 256 14.52 -8.29 -7.90
CA GLY A 256 15.21 -7.06 -7.51
C GLY A 256 15.05 -5.90 -8.47
N MET A 257 14.10 -5.95 -9.41
CA MET A 257 13.69 -4.75 -10.16
C MET A 257 13.32 -3.64 -9.17
N GLY A 258 13.80 -2.43 -9.46
CA GLY A 258 13.62 -1.26 -8.61
C GLY A 258 13.49 0.00 -9.46
N PRO A 259 13.22 1.16 -8.84
CA PRO A 259 12.83 2.38 -9.55
C PRO A 259 13.86 2.83 -10.60
N ALA A 260 15.15 2.58 -10.37
CA ALA A 260 16.19 2.91 -11.34
C ALA A 260 16.09 2.08 -12.63
N VAL A 261 15.77 0.78 -12.50
CA VAL A 261 15.56 -0.13 -13.63
C VAL A 261 14.28 0.25 -14.37
N SER A 262 13.19 0.52 -13.65
CA SER A 262 11.95 1.00 -14.27
C SER A 262 12.13 2.30 -15.04
N ARG A 263 12.84 3.29 -14.47
CA ARG A 263 13.11 4.54 -15.21
C ARG A 263 13.83 4.29 -16.53
N ALA A 264 14.81 3.38 -16.54
CA ALA A 264 15.52 3.02 -17.77
C ALA A 264 14.59 2.34 -18.78
N LEU A 265 13.80 1.36 -18.34
CA LEU A 265 12.86 0.65 -19.21
C LEU A 265 11.75 1.57 -19.73
N PHE A 266 11.19 2.43 -18.89
CA PHE A 266 10.13 3.37 -19.28
C PHE A 266 10.65 4.38 -20.31
N LEU A 267 11.89 4.85 -20.15
CA LEU A 267 12.53 5.74 -21.12
C LEU A 267 12.70 5.07 -22.48
N VAL A 268 13.13 3.81 -22.49
CA VAL A 268 13.26 3.01 -23.73
C VAL A 268 11.89 2.75 -24.35
N ALA A 269 10.93 2.30 -23.56
CA ALA A 269 9.57 1.99 -24.01
C ALA A 269 8.90 3.20 -24.67
N ASP A 270 9.04 4.38 -24.07
CA ASP A 270 8.53 5.63 -24.61
C ASP A 270 9.24 6.07 -25.90
N LEU A 271 10.56 6.30 -25.81
CA LEU A 271 11.29 7.01 -26.86
C LEU A 271 11.65 6.14 -28.06
N ILE A 272 11.89 4.84 -27.85
CA ILE A 272 12.28 3.91 -28.92
C ILE A 272 11.05 3.18 -29.44
N TYR A 273 10.20 2.68 -28.55
CA TYR A 273 9.10 1.79 -28.94
C TYR A 273 7.73 2.48 -29.00
N GLY A 274 7.62 3.76 -28.59
CA GLY A 274 6.34 4.50 -28.64
C GLY A 274 5.25 3.94 -27.72
N LYS A 275 5.63 3.23 -26.66
CA LYS A 275 4.74 2.70 -25.61
C LYS A 275 5.08 3.35 -24.26
N PRO A 276 4.75 4.64 -24.08
CA PRO A 276 5.04 5.33 -22.83
C PRO A 276 4.21 4.76 -21.67
N PRO A 277 4.73 4.84 -20.42
CA PRO A 277 3.90 4.64 -19.24
C PRO A 277 2.77 5.70 -19.20
N SER A 278 1.67 5.39 -18.54
CA SER A 278 0.58 6.34 -18.38
C SER A 278 1.04 7.55 -17.55
N PRO A 279 0.69 8.79 -17.94
CA PRO A 279 0.94 9.97 -17.11
C PRO A 279 -0.04 10.07 -15.92
N ASN A 280 -1.07 9.22 -15.90
CA ASN A 280 -2.18 9.30 -14.96
C ASN A 280 -1.75 8.82 -13.57
N ASP A 281 -2.07 9.66 -12.59
CA ASP A 281 -1.85 9.38 -11.19
C ASP A 281 -3.05 8.61 -10.60
N PRO A 282 -2.83 7.44 -9.96
CA PRO A 282 -3.90 6.55 -9.49
C PRO A 282 -4.64 7.06 -8.24
N VAL A 283 -4.41 8.30 -7.80
CA VAL A 283 -5.17 8.89 -6.69
C VAL A 283 -6.67 8.80 -6.94
N THR A 284 -7.33 8.02 -6.08
CA THR A 284 -8.79 7.82 -6.04
C THR A 284 -9.44 8.61 -4.91
N HIS A 285 -8.67 8.98 -3.88
CA HIS A 285 -9.17 9.58 -2.66
C HIS A 285 -8.39 10.87 -2.31
N PRO A 286 -9.05 11.88 -1.72
CA PRO A 286 -8.34 13.05 -1.20
C PRO A 286 -7.36 12.62 -0.11
N TYR A 287 -6.29 13.40 0.05
CA TYR A 287 -5.21 13.13 1.00
C TYR A 287 -5.74 12.81 2.39
N ASP A 288 -6.59 13.68 2.97
CA ASP A 288 -7.21 13.45 4.26
C ASP A 288 -8.61 14.10 4.41
N PRO A 289 -9.66 13.34 4.78
CA PRO A 289 -10.99 13.88 5.08
C PRO A 289 -11.06 14.70 6.39
N PHE A 290 -10.92 16.02 6.31
CA PHE A 290 -11.04 16.93 7.47
C PHE A 290 -12.32 16.74 8.31
N LYS A 291 -13.43 16.32 7.70
CA LYS A 291 -14.73 16.15 8.37
C LYS A 291 -14.69 15.25 9.61
N TYR A 292 -13.79 14.26 9.68
CA TYR A 292 -13.74 13.34 10.82
C TYR A 292 -13.04 13.93 12.05
N ALA A 293 -12.22 14.97 11.88
CA ALA A 293 -11.60 15.68 13.00
C ALA A 293 -12.61 16.40 13.91
N TYR A 294 -13.83 16.65 13.43
CA TYR A 294 -14.92 17.21 14.24
C TYR A 294 -15.49 16.22 15.27
N ALA A 295 -15.14 14.93 15.23
CA ALA A 295 -15.70 13.94 16.15
C ALA A 295 -15.28 14.21 17.61
N ILE A 296 -14.00 14.49 17.83
CA ILE A 296 -13.46 14.80 19.17
C ILE A 296 -12.43 15.94 19.16
N GLY A 297 -12.21 16.61 18.03
CA GLY A 297 -11.13 17.58 17.87
C GLY A 297 -9.80 16.94 17.42
N GLY A 298 -8.79 17.79 17.24
CA GLY A 298 -7.43 17.41 16.84
C GLY A 298 -6.41 17.69 17.92
N LYS A 299 -5.30 16.96 17.91
CA LYS A 299 -4.17 17.16 18.82
C LYS A 299 -3.56 18.56 18.63
N ASP A 300 -3.49 19.04 17.40
CA ASP A 300 -2.98 20.37 17.04
C ASP A 300 -4.03 21.48 17.21
N GLY A 301 -5.20 21.16 17.76
CA GLY A 301 -6.24 22.14 18.04
C GLY A 301 -7.15 22.49 16.86
N VAL A 302 -7.10 21.71 15.77
CA VAL A 302 -7.93 21.93 14.56
C VAL A 302 -8.83 20.71 14.34
N PRO A 303 -10.16 20.88 14.25
CA PRO A 303 -10.92 22.14 14.28
C PRO A 303 -10.97 22.82 15.67
N TYR A 304 -10.79 22.05 16.73
CA TYR A 304 -10.66 22.50 18.12
C TYR A 304 -9.78 21.49 18.89
N PRO A 305 -9.23 21.84 20.06
CA PRO A 305 -8.46 20.91 20.88
C PRO A 305 -9.27 19.70 21.27
N ILE A 306 -8.62 18.55 21.46
CA ILE A 306 -9.28 17.30 21.84
C ILE A 306 -10.25 17.54 23.01
N ASP A 307 -11.55 17.34 22.77
CA ASP A 307 -12.60 17.39 23.78
C ASP A 307 -12.55 16.09 24.59
N ARG A 308 -11.74 16.10 25.64
CA ARG A 308 -11.54 14.96 26.54
C ARG A 308 -12.83 14.48 27.17
N ARG A 309 -13.75 15.41 27.49
CA ARG A 309 -15.01 15.06 28.14
C ARG A 309 -15.89 14.25 27.19
N THR A 310 -16.10 14.75 25.98
CA THR A 310 -16.86 14.02 24.95
C THR A 310 -16.19 12.69 24.62
N ALA A 311 -14.86 12.65 24.53
CA ALA A 311 -14.12 11.41 24.30
C ALA A 311 -14.33 10.38 25.42
N ASP A 312 -14.28 10.79 26.69
CA ASP A 312 -14.50 9.91 27.85
C ASP A 312 -15.95 9.39 27.90
N GLU A 313 -16.94 10.25 27.62
CA GLU A 313 -18.36 9.88 27.54
C GLU A 313 -18.61 8.85 26.41
N VAL A 314 -18.03 9.05 25.23
CA VAL A 314 -18.11 8.11 24.11
C VAL A 314 -17.42 6.78 24.45
N ILE A 315 -16.24 6.82 25.08
CA ILE A 315 -15.52 5.61 25.51
C ILE A 315 -16.37 4.81 26.50
N ALA A 316 -16.95 5.47 27.51
CA ALA A 316 -17.78 4.82 28.51
C ALA A 316 -19.02 4.17 27.86
N THR A 317 -19.65 4.89 26.92
CA THR A 317 -20.82 4.40 26.19
C THR A 317 -20.47 3.17 25.35
N LEU A 318 -19.42 3.24 24.52
CA LEU A 318 -18.99 2.11 23.70
C LEU A 318 -18.59 0.90 24.53
N ARG A 319 -17.87 1.11 25.65
CA ARG A 319 -17.51 0.03 26.58
C ARG A 319 -18.75 -0.65 27.14
N SER A 320 -19.75 0.12 27.59
CA SER A 320 -21.00 -0.44 28.12
C SER A 320 -21.74 -1.27 27.06
N ILE A 321 -21.81 -0.78 25.81
CA ILE A 321 -22.42 -1.51 24.69
C ILE A 321 -21.67 -2.83 24.44
N VAL A 322 -20.34 -2.79 24.36
CA VAL A 322 -19.48 -3.96 24.13
C VAL A 322 -19.62 -4.99 25.25
N GLU A 323 -19.61 -4.55 26.52
CA GLU A 323 -19.76 -5.43 27.67
C GLU A 323 -21.14 -6.11 27.67
N ASN A 324 -22.20 -5.37 27.39
CA ASN A 324 -23.55 -5.92 27.29
C ASN A 324 -23.68 -6.93 26.15
N ALA A 325 -23.13 -6.64 24.97
CA ALA A 325 -23.14 -7.56 23.84
C ALA A 325 -22.37 -8.87 24.15
N LYS A 326 -21.19 -8.77 24.77
CA LYS A 326 -20.40 -9.94 25.23
C LYS A 326 -21.18 -10.78 26.26
N LEU A 327 -21.93 -10.13 27.16
CA LEU A 327 -22.77 -10.82 28.14
C LEU A 327 -23.93 -11.56 27.46
N GLU A 328 -24.66 -10.90 26.56
CA GLU A 328 -25.75 -11.52 25.80
C GLU A 328 -25.29 -12.74 25.00
N GLU A 329 -24.14 -12.64 24.34
CA GLU A 329 -23.56 -13.76 23.60
C GLU A 329 -23.21 -14.93 24.53
N LYS A 330 -22.61 -14.64 25.70
CA LYS A 330 -22.31 -15.64 26.73
C LYS A 330 -23.57 -16.33 27.24
N TYR A 331 -24.66 -15.58 27.47
CA TYR A 331 -25.95 -16.17 27.86
C TYR A 331 -26.53 -17.03 26.75
N ARG A 332 -26.48 -16.58 25.50
CA ARG A 332 -26.92 -17.34 24.33
C ARG A 332 -26.14 -18.66 24.19
N ARG A 333 -24.80 -18.62 24.29
CA ARG A 333 -23.94 -19.82 24.25
C ARG A 333 -24.25 -20.79 25.39
N ARG A 334 -24.48 -20.30 26.61
CA ARG A 334 -24.89 -21.15 27.75
C ARG A 334 -26.24 -21.82 27.51
N ALA A 335 -27.22 -21.09 27.01
CA ALA A 335 -28.55 -21.63 26.71
C ALA A 335 -28.47 -22.73 25.64
N LEU A 336 -27.74 -22.49 24.55
CA LEU A 336 -27.49 -23.49 23.50
C LEU A 336 -26.73 -24.71 24.04
N GLY A 337 -25.71 -24.51 24.87
CA GLY A 337 -24.97 -25.62 25.50
C GLY A 337 -25.81 -26.43 26.50
N SER A 338 -26.81 -25.82 27.15
CA SER A 338 -27.79 -26.54 27.98
C SER A 338 -28.77 -27.32 27.11
N LEU A 339 -29.26 -26.74 26.01
CA LEU A 339 -30.10 -27.42 25.02
C LEU A 339 -29.40 -28.61 24.34
N ALA A 340 -28.13 -28.46 23.98
CA ALA A 340 -27.31 -29.54 23.39
C ALA A 340 -27.12 -30.71 24.38
N ARG A 341 -26.92 -30.41 25.66
CA ARG A 341 -26.83 -31.44 26.71
C ARG A 341 -28.14 -32.17 26.96
N LEU A 342 -29.26 -31.45 26.90
CA LEU A 342 -30.60 -32.04 27.02
C LEU A 342 -30.98 -32.90 25.80
N SER A 343 -30.50 -32.55 24.59
CA SER A 343 -30.78 -33.32 23.37
C SER A 343 -29.85 -34.53 23.15
N GLY A 344 -28.62 -34.50 23.67
CA GLY A 344 -27.68 -35.63 23.63
C GLY A 344 -27.89 -36.69 24.73
N SER A 345 -28.96 -36.59 25.52
CA SER A 345 -29.31 -37.51 26.62
C SER A 345 -30.47 -38.46 26.25
N SER A 346 -30.69 -38.74 24.96
CA SER A 346 -31.77 -39.59 24.45
C SER A 346 -31.23 -40.92 23.93
#